data_AF-A0A7C7Q4I9-F1
#
_entry.id   AF-A0A7C7Q4I9-F1
#
_cell.length_a   1.000
_cell.length_b   1.000
_cell.length_c   1.000
_cell.angle_alpha   90.00
_cell.angle_beta   90.00
_cell.angle_gamma   90.00
#
_symmetry.space_group_name_H-M   'P 1'
#
loop_
_entity.id
_entity.type
_entity.pdbx_description
1 polymer ?
#
loop_
_entity_poly.entity_id
_entity_poly.type
_entity_poly.pdbx_seq_one_letter_code
_entity_poly.pdbx_strand_id
1 'polypeptide(L)'
;NVKLTTLEDDTAVGEFMGKEPVEGVPIIQWVGLESADVVVYRPGELIADDGSVNRDSMGILRGVAERSVETVRYDEVVQFERFGFCRRDSGEELKFIYAHD
;
A
#
# COMPACT_ATOMS: atom_id res chain seq x y z
N ASN A 1 -16.90 0.82 -11.56
CA ASN A 1 -17.84 1.29 -10.52
C ASN A 1 -18.42 0.13 -9.75
N VAL A 2 -18.43 0.27 -8.44
CA VAL A 2 -19.08 -0.66 -7.52
C VAL A 2 -20.09 0.12 -6.70
N LYS A 3 -21.34 -0.33 -6.65
CA LYS A 3 -22.36 0.20 -5.76
C LYS A 3 -22.39 -0.65 -4.50
N LEU A 4 -22.13 -0.06 -3.34
CA LEU A 4 -22.26 -0.76 -2.07
C LEU A 4 -23.73 -1.09 -1.81
N THR A 5 -23.99 -2.34 -1.42
CA THR A 5 -25.32 -2.87 -1.08
C THR A 5 -25.43 -3.16 0.41
N THR A 6 -24.35 -3.63 1.02
CA THR A 6 -24.27 -3.92 2.45
C THR A 6 -22.98 -3.37 3.01
N LEU A 7 -23.07 -2.76 4.19
CA LEU A 7 -21.93 -2.35 5.00
C LEU A 7 -22.10 -2.94 6.39
N GLU A 8 -21.16 -3.77 6.78
CA GLU A 8 -20.98 -4.29 8.13
C GLU A 8 -19.67 -3.71 8.69
N ASP A 9 -19.40 -3.92 9.98
CA ASP A 9 -18.28 -3.26 10.67
C ASP A 9 -16.93 -3.45 9.97
N ASP A 10 -16.66 -4.64 9.43
CA ASP A 10 -15.39 -4.99 8.76
C ASP A 10 -15.55 -5.44 7.29
N THR A 11 -16.76 -5.38 6.74
CA THR A 11 -17.02 -5.91 5.38
C THR A 11 -17.95 -5.00 4.60
N ALA A 12 -17.55 -4.68 3.38
CA ALA A 12 -18.38 -4.00 2.40
C ALA A 12 -18.70 -4.96 1.24
N VAL A 13 -19.99 -5.11 0.94
CA VAL A 13 -20.47 -5.88 -0.21
C VAL A 13 -21.03 -4.90 -1.24
N GLY A 14 -20.73 -5.14 -2.51
CA GLY A 14 -21.24 -4.30 -3.57
C GLY A 14 -21.37 -5.00 -4.91
N GLU A 15 -22.10 -4.35 -5.80
CA GLU A 15 -22.40 -4.84 -7.14
C GLU A 15 -21.63 -4.04 -8.19
N PHE A 16 -21.09 -4.75 -9.18
CA PHE A 16 -20.43 -4.11 -10.31
C PHE A 16 -21.46 -3.41 -11.20
N MET A 17 -21.30 -2.10 -11.39
CA MET A 17 -22.25 -1.26 -12.13
C MET A 17 -21.78 -0.89 -13.54
N GLY A 18 -20.52 -1.17 -13.88
CA GLY A 18 -19.93 -0.77 -15.16
C GLY A 18 -18.51 -0.22 -15.03
N LYS A 19 -17.89 0.04 -16.17
CA LYS A 19 -16.48 0.46 -16.27
C LYS A 19 -16.28 1.97 -16.43
N GLU A 20 -17.27 2.67 -16.98
CA GLU A 20 -17.15 4.11 -17.28
C GLU A 20 -16.98 4.94 -16.00
N PRO A 21 -16.00 5.85 -15.92
CA PRO A 21 -15.86 6.72 -14.76
C PRO A 21 -17.14 7.50 -14.47
N VAL A 22 -17.50 7.62 -13.19
CA VAL A 22 -18.63 8.42 -12.74
C VAL A 22 -18.09 9.68 -12.06
N GLU A 23 -18.51 10.84 -12.57
CA GLU A 23 -18.12 12.13 -12.00
C GLU A 23 -18.56 12.23 -10.53
N GLY A 24 -17.69 12.77 -9.68
CA GLY A 24 -17.95 12.94 -8.25
C GLY A 24 -17.86 11.66 -7.41
N VAL A 25 -17.54 10.50 -8.00
CA VAL A 25 -17.34 9.25 -7.26
C VAL A 25 -15.85 9.05 -6.93
N PRO A 26 -15.46 8.83 -5.66
CA PRO A 26 -14.07 8.57 -5.29
C PRO A 26 -13.52 7.30 -5.97
N ILE A 27 -12.26 7.38 -6.37
CA ILE A 27 -11.49 6.23 -6.87
C ILE A 27 -10.62 5.71 -5.72
N ILE A 28 -10.77 4.44 -5.40
CA ILE A 28 -9.96 3.73 -4.39
C ILE A 28 -9.13 2.64 -5.06
N GLN A 29 -7.98 2.35 -4.45
CA GLN A 29 -7.17 1.17 -4.75
C GLN A 29 -7.67 -0.03 -3.95
N TRP A 30 -7.58 -1.22 -4.54
CA TRP A 30 -7.94 -2.50 -3.93
C TRP A 30 -7.10 -3.61 -4.56
N VAL A 31 -7.04 -4.78 -3.93
CA VAL A 31 -6.38 -5.97 -4.47
C VAL A 31 -7.36 -7.14 -4.52
N GLY A 32 -7.14 -8.07 -5.44
CA GLY A 32 -7.92 -9.31 -5.50
C GLY A 32 -7.65 -10.24 -4.32
N LEU A 33 -8.49 -11.28 -4.18
CA LEU A 33 -8.33 -12.31 -3.15
C LEU A 33 -6.97 -13.02 -3.25
N GLU A 34 -6.52 -13.28 -4.48
CA GLU A 34 -5.18 -13.74 -4.79
C GLU A 34 -4.20 -12.56 -4.64
N SER A 35 -3.75 -12.34 -3.40
CA SER A 35 -2.84 -11.26 -3.00
C SER A 35 -1.60 -11.81 -2.28
N ALA A 36 -0.59 -10.97 -2.12
CA ALA A 36 0.63 -11.31 -1.40
C ALA A 36 0.83 -10.35 -0.21
N ASP A 37 1.20 -10.90 0.94
CA ASP A 37 1.54 -10.12 2.12
C ASP A 37 2.85 -9.34 1.89
N VAL A 38 2.83 -8.05 2.17
CA VAL A 38 3.97 -7.16 2.02
C VAL A 38 4.24 -6.40 3.31
N VAL A 39 5.51 -6.03 3.49
CA VAL A 39 5.94 -5.15 4.58
C VAL A 39 6.63 -3.94 3.99
N VAL A 40 6.17 -2.75 4.37
CA VAL A 40 6.80 -1.49 3.99
C VAL A 40 7.38 -0.82 5.23
N TYR A 41 8.69 -0.60 5.21
CA TYR A 41 9.39 0.25 6.16
C TYR A 41 9.25 1.71 5.71
N ARG A 42 8.73 2.57 6.59
CA ARG A 42 8.55 3.99 6.31
C ARG A 42 9.52 4.81 7.16
N PRO A 43 10.64 5.29 6.57
CA PRO A 43 11.52 6.21 7.25
C PRO A 43 10.78 7.51 7.59
N GLY A 44 10.98 7.99 8.82
CA GLY A 44 10.58 9.31 9.29
C GLY A 44 11.81 10.14 9.66
N GLU A 45 11.60 11.21 10.41
CA GLU A 45 12.68 12.07 10.89
C GLU A 45 13.54 11.34 11.91
N LEU A 46 14.87 11.27 11.68
CA LEU A 46 15.82 10.56 12.55
C LEU A 46 16.07 11.29 13.87
N ILE A 47 15.99 12.62 13.85
CA ILE A 47 16.28 13.49 14.99
C ILE A 47 14.99 14.21 15.36
N ALA A 48 14.62 14.13 16.63
CA ALA A 48 13.47 14.85 17.18
C ALA A 48 13.79 16.34 17.37
N ASP A 49 12.76 17.16 17.60
CA ASP A 49 12.89 18.61 17.78
C ASP A 49 13.87 19.01 18.91
N ASP A 50 14.04 18.15 19.92
CA ASP A 50 14.95 18.38 21.05
C ASP A 50 16.41 17.97 20.76
N GLY A 51 16.71 17.52 19.54
CA GLY A 51 18.03 17.07 19.11
C GLY A 51 18.38 15.62 19.49
N SER A 52 17.47 14.90 20.14
CA SER A 52 17.65 13.48 20.46
C SER A 52 17.30 12.56 19.28
N VAL A 53 17.71 11.30 19.34
CA VAL A 53 17.33 10.30 18.33
C VAL A 53 15.83 9.99 18.48
N ASN A 54 15.09 10.19 17.39
CA ASN A 54 13.68 9.82 17.31
C ASN A 54 13.56 8.28 17.22
N ARG A 55 12.98 7.66 18.25
CA ARG A 55 12.79 6.20 18.27
C ARG A 55 11.68 5.71 17.35
N ASP A 56 10.82 6.63 16.92
CA ASP A 56 9.72 6.39 16.00
C ASP A 56 10.09 6.80 14.56
N SER A 57 11.39 7.03 14.29
CA SER A 57 11.90 7.39 12.95
C SER A 57 11.75 6.27 11.91
N MET A 58 11.20 5.12 12.28
CA MET A 58 10.97 3.99 11.38
C MET A 58 9.61 3.35 11.68
N GLY A 59 8.66 3.57 10.77
CA GLY A 59 7.38 2.87 10.78
C GLY A 59 7.47 1.51 10.09
N ILE A 60 6.68 0.54 10.55
CA ILE A 60 6.50 -0.76 9.87
C ILE A 60 5.02 -0.89 9.50
N LEU A 61 4.74 -0.90 8.20
CA LEU A 61 3.41 -1.09 7.64
C LEU A 61 3.30 -2.51 7.11
N ARG A 62 2.22 -3.21 7.50
CA ARG A 62 1.89 -4.54 7.01
C ARG A 62 0.61 -4.45 6.21
N GLY A 63 0.61 -5.01 5.02
CA GLY A 63 -0.54 -4.97 4.13
C GLY A 63 -0.45 -6.03 3.04
N VAL A 64 -1.28 -5.86 2.02
CA VAL A 64 -1.38 -6.78 0.89
C VAL A 64 -1.15 -6.02 -0.41
N ALA A 65 -0.54 -6.69 -1.38
CA ALA A 65 -0.36 -6.21 -2.74
C ALA A 65 -0.85 -7.27 -3.75
N GLU A 66 -1.05 -6.88 -5.00
CA GLU A 66 -1.31 -7.83 -6.07
C GLU A 66 -0.16 -8.83 -6.20
N ARG A 67 -0.46 -10.09 -6.59
CA ARG A 67 0.56 -11.16 -6.74
C ARG A 67 1.70 -10.81 -7.69
N SER A 68 1.47 -9.90 -8.64
CA SER A 68 2.50 -9.37 -9.54
C SER A 68 3.70 -8.75 -8.80
N VAL A 69 3.52 -8.31 -7.54
CA VAL A 69 4.58 -7.78 -6.67
C VAL A 69 5.75 -8.75 -6.46
N GLU A 70 5.51 -10.05 -6.60
CA GLU A 70 6.56 -11.09 -6.50
C GLU A 70 7.59 -10.99 -7.61
N THR A 71 7.25 -10.33 -8.72
CA THR A 71 8.17 -10.13 -9.86
C THR A 71 9.09 -8.91 -9.69
N VAL A 72 8.82 -8.05 -8.71
CA VAL A 72 9.64 -6.87 -8.41
C VAL A 72 10.98 -7.33 -7.86
N ARG A 73 12.05 -7.02 -8.59
CA ARG A 73 13.40 -7.48 -8.23
C ARG A 73 13.96 -6.70 -7.06
N TYR A 74 14.98 -7.27 -6.41
CA TYR A 74 15.77 -6.53 -5.42
C TYR A 74 16.26 -5.19 -5.99
N ASP A 75 16.18 -4.14 -5.18
CA ASP A 75 16.53 -2.75 -5.50
C ASP A 75 15.65 -2.07 -6.57
N GLU A 76 14.67 -2.79 -7.14
CA GLU A 76 13.69 -2.22 -8.06
C GLU A 76 12.70 -1.31 -7.32
N VAL A 77 12.34 -0.20 -7.96
CA VAL A 77 11.33 0.74 -7.48
C VAL A 77 10.00 0.43 -8.14
N VAL A 78 8.97 0.21 -7.32
CA VAL A 78 7.59 0.01 -7.73
C VAL A 78 6.72 1.12 -7.16
N GLN A 79 5.71 1.56 -7.92
CA GLN A 79 4.68 2.45 -7.42
C GLN A 79 3.50 1.61 -6.94
N PHE A 80 3.18 1.70 -5.65
CA PHE A 80 1.90 1.22 -5.15
C PHE A 80 0.89 2.35 -5.33
N GLU A 81 -0.08 2.14 -6.21
CA GLU A 81 -1.08 3.15 -6.58
C GLU A 81 -1.75 3.76 -5.34
N ARG A 82 -1.74 5.10 -5.27
CA ARG A 82 -2.28 5.91 -4.15
C ARG A 82 -1.65 5.63 -2.77
N PHE A 83 -0.56 4.88 -2.72
CA PHE A 83 0.25 4.69 -1.52
C PHE A 83 1.61 5.39 -1.66
N GLY A 84 2.29 5.24 -2.80
CA GLY A 84 3.55 5.89 -3.11
C GLY A 84 4.60 4.94 -3.71
N PHE A 85 5.79 5.47 -3.95
CA PHE A 85 6.93 4.72 -4.48
C PHE A 85 7.64 3.96 -3.37
N CYS A 86 7.97 2.70 -3.65
CA CYS A 86 8.63 1.79 -2.73
C CYS A 86 9.76 1.06 -3.44
N ARG A 87 10.90 0.92 -2.77
CA ARG A 87 12.04 0.15 -3.27
C ARG A 87 12.09 -1.21 -2.60
N ARG A 88 12.29 -2.28 -3.36
CA ARG A 88 12.44 -3.63 -2.83
C ARG A 88 13.77 -3.78 -2.08
N ASP A 89 13.70 -4.14 -0.81
CA ASP A 89 14.86 -4.17 0.11
C ASP A 89 15.33 -5.61 0.44
N SER A 90 14.72 -6.61 -0.20
CA SER A 90 15.07 -8.03 0.02
C SER A 90 14.90 -8.84 -1.27
N GLY A 91 15.85 -9.72 -1.56
CA GLY A 91 15.76 -10.64 -2.70
C GLY A 91 14.84 -11.85 -2.48
N GLU A 92 14.48 -12.15 -1.23
CA GLU A 92 13.70 -13.35 -0.87
C GLU A 92 12.30 -12.97 -0.35
N GLU A 93 12.24 -12.07 0.63
CA GLU A 93 10.99 -11.62 1.26
C GLU A 93 10.42 -10.36 0.60
N LEU A 94 9.08 -10.21 0.63
CA LEU A 94 8.33 -9.04 0.14
C LEU A 94 8.43 -7.81 1.07
N LYS A 95 9.67 -7.35 1.29
CA LYS A 95 10.01 -6.20 2.14
C LYS A 95 10.43 -5.00 1.30
N PHE A 96 9.86 -3.84 1.61
CA PHE A 96 10.06 -2.62 0.85
C PHE A 96 10.43 -1.45 1.77
N ILE A 97 11.14 -0.47 1.22
CA ILE A 97 11.35 0.83 1.86
C ILE A 97 10.54 1.87 1.09
N TYR A 98 9.71 2.62 1.82
CA TYR A 98 8.99 3.76 1.27
C TYR A 98 9.97 4.87 0.87
N ALA A 99 9.84 5.37 -0.36
CA ALA A 99 10.72 6.40 -0.91
C ALA A 99 10.08 7.79 -0.87
N HIS A 100 8.92 7.95 -1.52
CA HIS A 100 8.15 9.20 -1.61
C HIS A 100 6.76 8.94 -2.23
N ASP A 101 5.85 9.91 -2.14
CA ASP A 101 4.59 9.99 -2.88
C ASP A 101 4.63 11.02 -4.02
#